data_AF-A0A9E7YVG2-F1
#
_entry.id   AF-A0A9E7YVG2-F1
#
_cell.length_a   1.000
_cell.length_b   1.000
_cell.length_c   1.000
_cell.angle_alpha   90.00
_cell.angle_beta   90.00
_cell.angle_gamma   90.00
#
_symmetry.space_group_name_H-M   'P 1'
#
loop_
_entity.id
_entity.type
_entity.pdbx_description
1 polymer ?
#
loop_
_entity_poly.entity_id
_entity_poly.type
_entity_poly.pdbx_seq_one_letter_code
_entity_poly.pdbx_strand_id
1 'polypeptide(L)'
;MPWAVTLIVKDCSSSAPIPGALVTDGVGGGYTDSYGQFIAVIDDAYTGYVVQISKANYSARNFTFDRSQIGTVQNTCLTVYVAPPSGGGGGGWQISCFIVTAATGSETSEEVAGMRALRDRVSARSALAGRLIEAIYDEYWQFSPAIADRIRDSESARMAVMALVVRPLFAWYQLAGQLALAPSDDAAVGQAEKALRGACPRYLGPAKVAGYLQQLADGRALPASMPPLLAQLAPRLQQALGLPLVRWAILEPLLRTWQGAADHLDMRQQVAAWLGGAPLDTLAMPDAATLHAELADLASLLAFDADARSTVGARLAAAWPASAEALARVDLCERQT
;
A
#
# COMPACT_ATOMS: atom_id res chain seq x y z
N MET A 1 -37.08 -8.58 -8.12
CA MET A 1 -37.57 -7.81 -6.96
C MET A 1 -36.44 -7.61 -5.99
N PRO A 2 -36.07 -6.36 -5.65
CA PRO A 2 -35.02 -6.09 -4.67
C PRO A 2 -35.36 -6.76 -3.34
N TRP A 3 -34.32 -7.10 -2.60
CA TRP A 3 -34.43 -7.85 -1.36
C TRP A 3 -33.83 -7.07 -0.19
N ALA A 4 -34.34 -7.32 1.01
CA ALA A 4 -33.97 -6.54 2.19
C ALA A 4 -33.44 -7.40 3.33
N VAL A 5 -32.40 -6.90 3.99
CA VAL A 5 -31.81 -7.47 5.21
C VAL A 5 -31.65 -6.38 6.24
N THR A 6 -31.95 -6.69 7.50
CA THR A 6 -31.72 -5.77 8.61
C THR A 6 -30.35 -6.05 9.22
N LEU A 7 -29.53 -5.02 9.36
CA LEU A 7 -28.24 -5.06 10.03
C LEU A 7 -28.32 -4.33 11.36
N ILE A 8 -27.80 -4.92 12.44
CA ILE A 8 -27.60 -4.25 13.72
C ILE A 8 -26.10 -4.18 14.00
N VAL A 9 -25.61 -2.96 14.20
CA VAL A 9 -24.20 -2.66 14.49
C VAL A 9 -24.06 -2.39 15.99
N LYS A 10 -23.17 -3.15 16.64
CA LYS A 10 -22.93 -3.08 18.09
C LYS A 10 -21.45 -2.85 18.40
N ASP A 11 -21.16 -2.45 19.62
CA ASP A 11 -19.82 -2.45 20.17
C ASP A 11 -19.40 -3.90 20.51
N CYS A 12 -18.24 -4.35 20.04
CA CYS A 12 -17.79 -5.73 20.29
C CYS A 12 -17.54 -6.02 21.78
N SER A 13 -17.23 -5.01 22.58
CA SER A 13 -16.90 -5.14 24.00
C SER A 13 -18.12 -5.00 24.91
N SER A 14 -18.95 -3.98 24.69
CA SER A 14 -20.11 -3.70 25.54
C SER A 14 -21.42 -4.28 25.00
N SER A 15 -21.44 -4.77 23.76
CA SER A 15 -22.65 -5.16 23.02
C SER A 15 -23.70 -4.04 22.90
N ALA A 16 -23.34 -2.80 23.22
CA ALA A 16 -24.21 -1.65 23.09
C ALA A 16 -24.48 -1.34 21.61
N PRO A 17 -25.70 -0.92 21.22
CA PRO A 17 -25.97 -0.50 19.86
C PRO A 17 -25.15 0.75 19.50
N ILE A 18 -24.66 0.81 18.26
CA ILE A 18 -23.88 1.94 17.75
C ILE A 18 -24.75 2.79 16.83
N PRO A 19 -25.32 3.91 17.33
CA PRO A 19 -26.11 4.81 16.50
C PRO A 19 -25.25 5.70 15.60
N GLY A 20 -25.75 6.01 14.42
CA GLY A 20 -25.10 6.88 13.45
C GLY A 20 -23.79 6.34 12.90
N ALA A 21 -23.63 5.02 12.80
CA ALA A 21 -22.57 4.38 12.04
C ALA A 21 -22.93 4.44 10.55
N LEU A 22 -22.00 4.89 9.71
CA LEU A 22 -22.17 4.94 8.26
C LEU A 22 -22.03 3.52 7.70
N VAL A 23 -23.01 3.07 6.92
CA VAL A 23 -23.02 1.83 6.16
C VAL A 23 -23.07 2.19 4.68
N THR A 24 -22.01 1.91 3.92
CA THR A 24 -21.89 2.35 2.52
C THR A 24 -21.09 1.36 1.67
N ASP A 25 -21.41 1.26 0.38
CA ASP A 25 -20.60 0.55 -0.62
C ASP A 25 -19.63 1.47 -1.38
N GLY A 26 -19.56 2.75 -0.99
CA GLY A 26 -18.77 3.79 -1.66
C GLY A 26 -19.49 4.54 -2.79
N VAL A 27 -20.72 4.15 -3.14
CA VAL A 27 -21.58 4.83 -4.13
C VAL A 27 -22.90 5.28 -3.49
N GLY A 28 -23.50 4.42 -2.67
CA GLY A 28 -24.69 4.67 -1.88
C GLY A 28 -24.51 4.22 -0.44
N GLY A 29 -25.42 4.64 0.45
CA GLY A 29 -25.34 4.27 1.86
C GLY A 29 -26.32 5.03 2.74
N GLY A 30 -26.20 4.78 4.04
CA GLY A 30 -26.95 5.50 5.06
C GLY A 30 -26.37 5.24 6.44
N TYR A 31 -27.06 5.75 7.46
CA TYR A 31 -26.60 5.69 8.83
C TYR A 31 -27.47 4.76 9.66
N THR A 32 -26.88 4.08 10.63
CA THR A 32 -27.65 3.35 11.64
C THR A 32 -28.49 4.29 12.50
N ASP A 33 -29.69 3.86 12.87
CA ASP A 33 -30.60 4.61 13.74
C ASP A 33 -30.19 4.58 15.23
N SER A 34 -31.06 5.05 16.12
CA SER A 34 -30.82 5.06 17.57
C SER A 34 -30.63 3.66 18.18
N TYR A 35 -31.05 2.60 17.50
CA TYR A 35 -30.90 1.21 17.91
C TYR A 35 -29.70 0.52 17.23
N GLY A 36 -28.87 1.28 16.49
CA GLY A 36 -27.78 0.74 15.72
C GLY A 36 -28.25 -0.05 14.50
N GLN A 37 -29.50 0.13 14.07
CA GLN A 37 -30.11 -0.64 13.00
C GLN A 37 -29.98 0.08 11.66
N PHE A 38 -29.72 -0.67 10.60
CA PHE A 38 -29.71 -0.23 9.21
C PHE A 38 -30.44 -1.26 8.34
N ILE A 39 -31.35 -0.82 7.48
CA ILE A 39 -32.06 -1.70 6.54
C ILE A 39 -31.39 -1.57 5.17
N ALA A 40 -30.71 -2.63 4.74
CA ALA A 40 -30.13 -2.71 3.41
C ALA A 40 -31.20 -3.20 2.43
N VAL A 41 -31.49 -2.40 1.39
CA VAL A 41 -32.32 -2.80 0.25
C VAL A 41 -31.40 -2.98 -0.95
N ILE A 42 -31.30 -4.22 -1.44
CA ILE A 42 -30.30 -4.65 -2.42
C ILE A 42 -31.01 -5.11 -3.68
N ASP A 43 -30.46 -4.75 -4.84
CA ASP A 43 -30.98 -5.15 -6.15
C ASP A 43 -30.90 -6.68 -6.34
N ASP A 44 -31.85 -7.26 -7.07
CA ASP A 44 -31.92 -8.71 -7.27
C ASP A 44 -30.89 -9.27 -8.25
N ALA A 45 -30.14 -8.39 -8.92
CA ALA A 45 -28.94 -8.76 -9.66
C ALA A 45 -27.81 -9.31 -8.77
N TYR A 46 -27.82 -9.01 -7.46
CA TYR A 46 -26.75 -9.40 -6.53
C TYR A 46 -27.15 -10.59 -5.65
N THR A 47 -26.25 -11.57 -5.54
CA THR A 47 -26.35 -12.70 -4.60
C THR A 47 -25.59 -12.45 -3.30
N GLY A 48 -24.53 -11.64 -3.35
CA GLY A 48 -23.81 -11.11 -2.21
C GLY A 48 -23.49 -9.63 -2.43
N TYR A 49 -23.56 -8.83 -1.37
CA TYR A 49 -23.39 -7.38 -1.45
C TYR A 49 -22.57 -6.87 -0.26
N VAL A 50 -21.42 -6.25 -0.55
CA VAL A 50 -20.44 -5.83 0.46
C VAL A 50 -20.63 -4.36 0.79
N VAL A 51 -20.70 -4.05 2.08
CA VAL A 51 -20.72 -2.69 2.59
C VAL A 51 -19.61 -2.50 3.61
N GLN A 52 -19.07 -1.30 3.68
CA GLN A 52 -18.21 -0.85 4.76
C GLN A 52 -19.05 -0.17 5.83
N ILE A 53 -18.80 -0.54 7.08
CA ILE A 53 -19.45 0.03 8.27
C ILE A 53 -18.40 0.81 9.04
N SER A 54 -18.64 2.09 9.29
CA SER A 54 -17.69 2.97 9.98
C SER A 54 -18.36 3.90 10.98
N LYS A 55 -17.68 4.19 12.10
CA LYS A 55 -18.09 5.16 13.11
C LYS A 55 -16.83 5.79 13.72
N ALA A 56 -16.89 7.09 14.05
CA ALA A 56 -15.82 7.75 14.80
C ALA A 56 -15.46 6.95 16.07
N ASN A 57 -14.17 6.80 16.34
CA ASN A 57 -13.59 6.00 17.45
C ASN A 57 -13.76 4.48 17.34
N TYR A 58 -14.25 3.96 16.21
CA TYR A 58 -14.34 2.53 15.94
C TYR A 58 -13.54 2.16 14.69
N SER A 59 -12.96 0.97 14.69
CA SER A 59 -12.32 0.40 13.49
C SER A 59 -13.39 0.03 12.47
N ALA A 60 -13.32 0.58 11.25
CA ALA A 60 -14.30 0.26 10.23
C ALA A 60 -14.17 -1.19 9.75
N ARG A 61 -15.30 -1.79 9.42
CA ARG A 61 -15.40 -3.21 9.11
C ARG A 61 -16.22 -3.42 7.84
N ASN A 62 -15.77 -4.32 6.99
CA ASN A 62 -16.57 -4.78 5.86
C ASN A 62 -17.57 -5.84 6.33
N PHE A 63 -18.79 -5.75 5.82
CA PHE A 63 -19.87 -6.70 6.06
C PHE A 63 -20.48 -7.11 4.73
N THR A 64 -20.67 -8.42 4.55
CA THR A 64 -21.27 -8.98 3.34
C THR A 64 -22.67 -9.44 3.65
N PHE A 65 -23.66 -8.85 2.97
CA PHE A 65 -25.01 -9.37 2.92
C PHE A 65 -25.08 -10.51 1.92
N ASP A 66 -25.78 -11.58 2.27
CA ASP A 66 -26.04 -12.71 1.38
C ASP A 66 -27.53 -12.85 1.13
N ARG A 67 -27.92 -13.21 -0.10
CA ARG A 67 -29.32 -13.37 -0.49
C ARG A 67 -30.05 -14.47 0.28
N SER A 68 -29.35 -15.41 0.91
CA SER A 68 -29.94 -16.38 1.84
C SER A 68 -30.48 -15.72 3.13
N GLN A 69 -30.13 -14.46 3.41
CA GLN A 69 -30.47 -13.74 4.64
C GLN A 69 -31.73 -12.87 4.53
N ILE A 70 -32.52 -13.00 3.45
CA ILE A 70 -33.70 -12.17 3.21
C ILE A 70 -34.67 -12.22 4.39
N GLY A 71 -35.09 -11.04 4.85
CA GLY A 71 -36.02 -10.89 5.96
C GLY A 71 -35.44 -11.25 7.33
N THR A 72 -34.14 -11.53 7.43
CA THR A 72 -33.46 -11.81 8.69
C THR A 72 -32.81 -10.56 9.29
N VAL A 73 -32.44 -10.68 10.57
CA VAL A 73 -31.64 -9.69 11.28
C VAL A 73 -30.22 -10.22 11.43
N GLN A 74 -29.26 -9.51 10.85
CA GLN A 74 -27.84 -9.79 10.98
C GLN A 74 -27.23 -8.87 12.02
N ASN A 75 -26.32 -9.42 12.84
CA ASN A 75 -25.58 -8.65 13.82
C ASN A 75 -24.12 -8.57 13.39
N THR A 76 -23.53 -7.40 13.55
CA THR A 76 -22.10 -7.20 13.45
C THR A 76 -21.65 -6.31 14.59
N CYS A 77 -20.36 -6.35 14.87
CA CYS A 77 -19.79 -5.46 15.87
C CYS A 77 -18.56 -4.73 15.33
N LEU A 78 -18.37 -3.51 15.84
CA LEU A 78 -17.18 -2.72 15.66
C LEU A 78 -16.39 -2.69 16.98
N THR A 79 -15.07 -2.76 16.86
CA THR A 79 -14.17 -2.62 18.00
C THR A 79 -13.77 -1.17 18.15
N VAL A 80 -13.73 -0.67 19.38
CA VAL A 80 -13.16 0.64 19.68
C VAL A 80 -11.74 0.69 19.12
N TYR A 81 -11.46 1.69 18.29
CA TYR A 81 -10.12 1.89 17.76
C TYR A 81 -9.22 2.35 18.91
N VAL A 82 -8.29 1.49 19.31
CA VAL A 82 -7.23 1.83 20.26
C VAL A 82 -5.94 1.92 19.44
N ALA A 83 -5.38 3.13 19.34
CA ALA A 83 -4.05 3.28 18.76
C ALA A 83 -3.07 2.39 19.55
N PRO A 84 -2.25 1.55 18.90
CA PRO A 84 -1.34 0.68 19.61
C PRO A 84 -0.42 1.50 20.53
N PRO A 85 -0.16 1.04 21.77
CA PRO A 85 0.71 1.75 22.68
C PRO A 85 2.14 1.82 22.11
N SER A 86 2.72 3.01 22.15
CA SER A 86 4.12 3.26 21.83
C SER A 86 5.01 2.63 22.90
N GLY A 87 5.53 1.42 22.68
CA GLY A 87 6.46 0.80 23.63
C GLY A 87 6.93 -0.61 23.27
N GLY A 88 8.19 -0.67 22.84
CA GLY A 88 9.15 -1.79 22.81
C GLY A 88 8.76 -3.21 23.26
N GLY A 89 9.16 -4.17 22.43
CA GLY A 89 9.61 -5.50 22.89
C GLY A 89 8.97 -6.69 22.17
N GLY A 90 9.72 -7.27 21.23
CA GLY A 90 9.80 -8.71 20.95
C GLY A 90 8.53 -9.50 20.58
N GLY A 91 8.44 -9.93 19.32
CA GLY A 91 7.66 -11.09 18.89
C GLY A 91 6.47 -10.77 17.97
N GLY A 92 6.66 -10.97 16.66
CA GLY A 92 5.60 -10.91 15.65
C GLY A 92 5.17 -9.49 15.29
N TRP A 93 6.00 -8.78 14.52
CA TRP A 93 5.69 -7.44 14.01
C TRP A 93 4.41 -7.47 13.16
N GLN A 94 3.28 -7.08 13.74
CA GLN A 94 2.13 -6.62 12.97
C GLN A 94 2.47 -5.25 12.40
N ILE A 95 3.20 -5.24 11.30
CA ILE A 95 3.48 -4.04 10.50
C ILE A 95 2.15 -3.38 10.10
N SER A 96 1.87 -2.20 10.64
CA SER A 96 0.64 -1.44 10.44
C SER A 96 0.82 -0.37 9.35
N CYS A 97 0.01 -0.44 8.30
CA CYS A 97 0.01 0.53 7.18
C CYS A 97 -0.79 1.79 7.52
N PHE A 98 -0.34 2.62 8.47
CA PHE A 98 -1.13 3.72 9.06
C PHE A 98 -1.81 4.65 8.06
N ILE A 99 -1.08 5.13 7.05
CA ILE A 99 -1.62 6.06 6.05
C ILE A 99 -2.71 5.38 5.21
N VAL A 100 -2.49 4.12 4.83
CA VAL A 100 -3.46 3.33 4.07
C VAL A 100 -4.70 3.08 4.92
N THR A 101 -4.53 2.61 6.15
CA THR A 101 -5.62 2.41 7.12
C THR A 101 -6.40 3.70 7.39
N ALA A 102 -5.72 4.85 7.50
CA ALA A 102 -6.39 6.13 7.73
C ALA A 102 -7.18 6.58 6.51
N ALA A 103 -6.64 6.39 5.30
CA ALA A 103 -7.35 6.71 4.05
C ALA A 103 -8.56 5.80 3.83
N THR A 104 -8.37 4.47 3.95
CA THR A 104 -9.42 3.46 3.76
C THR A 104 -10.44 3.47 4.90
N GLY A 105 -10.03 3.91 6.08
CA GLY A 105 -10.75 3.77 7.34
C GLY A 105 -10.79 2.35 7.89
N SER A 106 -10.15 1.37 7.23
CA SER A 106 -10.23 -0.05 7.59
C SER A 106 -8.87 -0.73 7.54
N GLU A 107 -8.56 -1.50 8.58
CA GLU A 107 -7.36 -2.33 8.65
C GLU A 107 -7.45 -3.62 7.80
N THR A 108 -8.61 -3.86 7.19
CA THR A 108 -8.90 -5.04 6.37
C THR A 108 -9.40 -4.68 4.96
N SER A 109 -9.24 -3.42 4.56
CA SER A 109 -9.47 -3.01 3.16
C SER A 109 -8.57 -3.80 2.20
N GLU A 110 -9.01 -3.93 0.95
CA GLU A 110 -8.27 -4.61 -0.12
C GLU A 110 -6.83 -4.11 -0.24
N GLU A 111 -6.62 -2.79 -0.14
CA GLU A 111 -5.29 -2.19 -0.25
C GLU A 111 -4.37 -2.62 0.90
N VAL A 112 -4.86 -2.59 2.14
CA VAL A 112 -4.09 -3.04 3.32
C VAL A 112 -3.79 -4.54 3.23
N ALA A 113 -4.80 -5.35 2.89
CA ALA A 113 -4.64 -6.80 2.78
C ALA A 113 -3.67 -7.17 1.67
N GLY A 114 -3.79 -6.53 0.50
CA GLY A 114 -2.92 -6.77 -0.65
C GLY A 114 -1.47 -6.35 -0.40
N MET A 115 -1.23 -5.21 0.26
CA MET A 115 0.13 -4.78 0.62
C MET A 115 0.78 -5.72 1.65
N ARG A 116 0.02 -6.18 2.66
CA ARG A 116 0.50 -7.19 3.62
C ARG A 116 0.84 -8.51 2.92
N ALA A 117 -0.05 -9.00 2.06
CA ALA A 117 0.17 -10.23 1.32
C ALA A 117 1.39 -10.13 0.39
N LEU A 118 1.58 -8.98 -0.27
CA LEU A 118 2.77 -8.75 -1.10
C LEU A 118 4.04 -8.79 -0.26
N ARG A 119 4.10 -8.04 0.85
CA ARG A 119 5.23 -8.08 1.78
C ARG A 119 5.55 -9.51 2.19
N ASP A 120 4.55 -10.23 2.68
CA ASP A 120 4.74 -11.58 3.23
C ASP A 120 5.27 -12.53 2.16
N ARG A 121 4.78 -12.44 0.92
CA ARG A 121 5.26 -13.23 -0.22
C ARG A 121 6.70 -12.87 -0.62
N VAL A 122 7.06 -11.58 -0.65
CA VAL A 122 8.42 -11.13 -0.97
C VAL A 122 9.40 -11.55 0.12
N SER A 123 9.07 -11.34 1.39
CA SER A 123 9.91 -11.74 2.54
C SER A 123 10.06 -13.27 2.63
N ALA A 124 9.01 -14.03 2.28
CA ALA A 124 9.11 -15.49 2.19
C ALA A 124 9.98 -15.95 1.02
N ARG A 125 10.09 -15.14 -0.04
CA ARG A 125 10.88 -15.47 -1.24
C ARG A 125 12.35 -15.08 -1.09
N SER A 126 12.67 -13.99 -0.39
CA SER A 126 14.05 -13.53 -0.20
C SER A 126 14.20 -12.85 1.16
N ALA A 127 15.08 -13.40 2.00
CA ALA A 127 15.40 -12.83 3.31
C ALA A 127 16.03 -11.43 3.19
N LEU A 128 16.88 -11.21 2.18
CA LEU A 128 17.51 -9.92 1.90
C LEU A 128 16.47 -8.86 1.50
N ALA A 129 15.49 -9.22 0.65
CA ALA A 129 14.37 -8.33 0.33
C ALA A 129 13.48 -8.07 1.57
N GLY A 130 13.27 -9.08 2.41
CA GLY A 130 12.59 -8.92 3.70
C GLY A 130 13.28 -7.90 4.62
N ARG A 131 14.61 -7.98 4.76
CA ARG A 131 15.39 -6.98 5.53
C ARG A 131 15.27 -5.57 4.97
N LEU A 132 15.22 -5.42 3.65
CA LEU A 132 14.96 -4.11 3.02
C LEU A 132 13.58 -3.57 3.41
N ILE A 133 12.55 -4.41 3.40
CA ILE A 133 11.19 -3.99 3.78
C ILE A 133 11.14 -3.55 5.24
N GLU A 134 11.80 -4.27 6.16
CA GLU A 134 11.90 -3.84 7.57
C GLU A 134 12.61 -2.49 7.70
N ALA A 135 13.72 -2.28 6.98
CA ALA A 135 14.44 -1.02 7.01
C ALA A 135 13.60 0.16 6.47
N ILE A 136 12.82 -0.06 5.40
CA ILE A 136 11.84 0.93 4.90
C ILE A 136 10.78 1.22 5.96
N TYR A 137 10.32 0.20 6.67
CA TYR A 137 9.30 0.34 7.70
C TYR A 137 9.79 1.15 8.90
N ASP A 138 11.03 0.97 9.32
CA ASP A 138 11.67 1.75 10.39
C ASP A 138 11.68 3.25 10.07
N GLU A 139 11.92 3.63 8.81
CA GLU A 139 11.81 5.02 8.36
C GLU A 139 10.35 5.47 8.24
N TYR A 140 9.47 4.64 7.69
CA TYR A 140 8.04 4.92 7.55
C TYR A 140 7.36 5.23 8.89
N TRP A 141 7.73 4.51 9.96
CA TRP A 141 7.17 4.68 11.29
C TRP A 141 7.46 6.07 11.88
N GLN A 142 8.54 6.74 11.47
CA GLN A 142 8.97 8.02 12.04
C GLN A 142 8.03 9.20 11.75
N PHE A 143 7.18 9.08 10.72
CA PHE A 143 6.28 10.16 10.30
C PHE A 143 4.83 9.69 10.06
N SER A 144 4.63 8.43 9.70
CA SER A 144 3.32 7.93 9.24
C SER A 144 2.19 8.02 10.27
N PRO A 145 2.39 7.81 11.59
CA PRO A 145 1.29 7.93 12.56
C PRO A 145 0.73 9.36 12.62
N ALA A 146 1.61 10.37 12.64
CA ALA A 146 1.21 11.76 12.70
C ALA A 146 0.46 12.22 11.43
N ILE A 147 0.86 11.70 10.26
CA ILE A 147 0.13 11.95 9.00
C ILE A 147 -1.23 11.25 9.02
N ALA A 148 -1.28 10.00 9.51
CA ALA A 148 -2.49 9.20 9.57
C ALA A 148 -3.57 9.81 10.48
N ASP A 149 -3.19 10.35 11.64
CA ASP A 149 -4.13 11.03 12.53
C ASP A 149 -4.79 12.23 11.84
N ARG A 150 -4.00 13.04 11.12
CA ARG A 150 -4.52 14.20 10.36
C ARG A 150 -5.44 13.80 9.21
N ILE A 151 -5.17 12.68 8.56
CA ILE A 151 -6.02 12.13 7.51
C ILE A 151 -7.36 11.70 8.12
N ARG A 152 -7.36 11.05 9.29
CA ARG A 152 -8.56 10.48 9.92
C ARG A 152 -9.62 11.52 10.23
N ASP A 153 -9.20 12.74 10.59
CA ASP A 153 -10.08 13.84 11.00
C ASP A 153 -10.81 14.52 9.83
N SER A 154 -10.51 14.18 8.57
CA SER A 154 -11.04 14.87 7.40
C SER A 154 -11.40 13.91 6.27
N GLU A 155 -12.70 13.81 5.96
CA GLU A 155 -13.20 12.99 4.85
C GLU A 155 -12.59 13.40 3.49
N SER A 156 -12.49 14.71 3.23
CA SER A 156 -11.84 15.22 2.02
C SER A 156 -10.36 14.89 1.97
N ALA A 157 -9.66 14.87 3.12
CA ALA A 157 -8.27 14.41 3.21
C ALA A 157 -8.13 12.92 2.88
N ARG A 158 -9.03 12.08 3.43
CA ARG A 158 -9.06 10.65 3.15
C ARG A 158 -9.26 10.38 1.66
N MET A 159 -10.24 11.02 1.05
CA MET A 159 -10.51 10.89 -0.38
C MET A 159 -9.33 11.36 -1.24
N ALA A 160 -8.72 12.49 -0.88
CA ALA A 160 -7.54 13.01 -1.58
C ALA A 160 -6.35 12.06 -1.47
N VAL A 161 -6.01 11.58 -0.27
CA VAL A 161 -4.89 10.64 -0.04
C VAL A 161 -5.17 9.31 -0.72
N MET A 162 -6.41 8.83 -0.70
CA MET A 162 -6.81 7.61 -1.39
C MET A 162 -6.55 7.71 -2.89
N ALA A 163 -7.02 8.79 -3.52
CA ALA A 163 -6.92 8.99 -4.96
C ALA A 163 -5.50 9.37 -5.42
N LEU A 164 -4.78 10.17 -4.65
CA LEU A 164 -3.49 10.74 -5.05
C LEU A 164 -2.30 9.88 -4.65
N VAL A 165 -2.41 9.06 -3.60
CA VAL A 165 -1.28 8.35 -2.99
C VAL A 165 -1.54 6.85 -2.90
N VAL A 166 -2.59 6.44 -2.18
CA VAL A 166 -2.79 5.03 -1.81
C VAL A 166 -3.08 4.16 -3.05
N ARG A 167 -4.05 4.53 -3.88
CA ARG A 167 -4.39 3.75 -5.08
C ARG A 167 -3.25 3.69 -6.12
N PRO A 168 -2.58 4.80 -6.47
CA PRO A 168 -1.39 4.77 -7.33
C PRO A 168 -0.30 3.85 -6.80
N LEU A 169 0.07 3.99 -5.52
CA LEU A 169 1.11 3.15 -4.92
C LEU A 169 0.69 1.69 -4.85
N PHE A 170 -0.53 1.40 -4.43
CA PHE A 170 -1.03 0.04 -4.37
C PHE A 170 -0.96 -0.64 -5.74
N ALA A 171 -1.42 0.03 -6.79
CA ALA A 171 -1.36 -0.51 -8.15
C ALA A 171 0.08 -0.69 -8.66
N TRP A 172 0.99 0.23 -8.31
CA TRP A 172 2.42 0.10 -8.62
C TRP A 172 3.02 -1.15 -7.98
N TYR A 173 2.78 -1.33 -6.68
CA TYR A 173 3.26 -2.47 -5.91
C TYR A 173 2.65 -3.79 -6.36
N GLN A 174 1.38 -3.80 -6.79
CA GLN A 174 0.77 -4.97 -7.43
C GLN A 174 1.50 -5.33 -8.72
N LEU A 175 1.78 -4.37 -9.62
CA LEU A 175 2.53 -4.64 -10.84
C LEU A 175 3.94 -5.16 -10.55
N ALA A 176 4.67 -4.51 -9.64
CA ALA A 176 5.99 -4.97 -9.22
C ALA A 176 5.97 -6.38 -8.63
N GLY A 177 4.96 -6.69 -7.81
CA GLY A 177 4.75 -8.01 -7.25
C GLY A 177 4.48 -9.08 -8.31
N GLN A 178 3.64 -8.79 -9.32
CA GLN A 178 3.38 -9.74 -10.41
C GLN A 178 4.63 -9.99 -11.25
N LEU A 179 5.37 -8.93 -11.61
CA LEU A 179 6.63 -9.06 -12.36
C LEU A 179 7.68 -9.87 -11.59
N ALA A 180 7.82 -9.65 -10.28
CA ALA A 180 8.84 -10.31 -9.47
C ALA A 180 8.47 -11.75 -9.05
N LEU A 181 7.19 -12.02 -8.76
CA LEU A 181 6.76 -13.29 -8.15
C LEU A 181 6.06 -14.24 -9.13
N ALA A 182 5.51 -13.73 -10.23
CA ALA A 182 4.79 -14.50 -11.23
C ALA A 182 4.98 -13.95 -12.66
N PRO A 183 6.22 -13.74 -13.14
CA PRO A 183 6.49 -13.07 -14.42
C PRO A 183 5.91 -13.80 -15.64
N SER A 184 5.65 -15.10 -15.55
CA SER A 184 5.08 -15.90 -16.63
C SER A 184 3.55 -15.84 -16.69
N ASP A 185 2.88 -15.19 -15.74
CA ASP A 185 1.43 -15.00 -15.74
C ASP A 185 1.06 -13.71 -16.49
N ASP A 186 1.09 -13.78 -17.82
CA ASP A 186 0.80 -12.63 -18.71
C ASP A 186 -0.57 -11.99 -18.43
N ALA A 187 -1.56 -12.80 -18.01
CA ALA A 187 -2.89 -12.33 -17.69
C ALA A 187 -2.88 -11.50 -16.39
N ALA A 188 -2.24 -11.99 -15.33
CA ALA A 188 -2.10 -11.26 -14.07
C ALA A 188 -1.28 -9.98 -14.23
N VAL A 189 -0.16 -10.04 -14.98
CA VAL A 189 0.65 -8.86 -15.29
C VAL A 189 -0.17 -7.83 -16.09
N GLY A 190 -0.87 -8.26 -17.15
CA GLY A 190 -1.70 -7.36 -17.95
C GLY A 190 -2.85 -6.71 -17.15
N GLN A 191 -3.43 -7.45 -16.19
CA GLN A 191 -4.44 -6.90 -15.29
C GLN A 191 -3.84 -5.87 -14.32
N ALA A 192 -2.65 -6.11 -13.76
CA ALA A 192 -1.96 -5.16 -12.90
C ALA A 192 -1.58 -3.87 -13.64
N GLU A 193 -1.12 -3.98 -14.89
CA GLU A 193 -0.85 -2.81 -15.75
C GLU A 193 -2.10 -1.98 -16.00
N LYS A 194 -3.23 -2.64 -16.28
CA LYS A 194 -4.52 -1.96 -16.47
C LYS A 194 -4.96 -1.26 -15.18
N ALA A 195 -4.80 -1.91 -14.02
CA ALA A 195 -5.09 -1.31 -12.72
C ALA A 195 -4.23 -0.07 -12.46
N LEU A 196 -2.93 -0.12 -12.76
CA LEU A 196 -2.00 1.01 -12.62
C LEU A 196 -2.40 2.19 -13.49
N ARG A 197 -2.76 1.96 -14.76
CA ARG A 197 -3.28 3.02 -15.64
C ARG A 197 -4.59 3.61 -15.13
N GLY A 198 -5.45 2.79 -14.53
CA GLY A 198 -6.71 3.23 -13.91
C GLY A 198 -6.54 4.00 -12.61
N ALA A 199 -5.42 3.78 -11.88
CA ALA A 199 -5.14 4.40 -10.60
C ALA A 199 -4.79 5.89 -10.70
N CYS A 200 -4.49 6.41 -11.91
CA CYS A 200 -4.25 7.83 -12.19
C CYS A 200 -5.31 8.42 -13.12
N PRO A 201 -6.50 8.80 -12.61
CA PRO A 201 -7.57 9.32 -13.45
C PRO A 201 -7.21 10.62 -14.17
N ARG A 202 -7.59 10.73 -15.44
CA ARG A 202 -7.33 11.93 -16.28
C ARG A 202 -7.87 13.22 -15.68
N TYR A 203 -9.00 13.18 -14.97
CA TYR A 203 -9.63 14.36 -14.37
C TYR A 203 -8.80 15.00 -13.24
N LEU A 204 -7.83 14.27 -12.66
CA LEU A 204 -6.89 14.83 -11.67
C LEU A 204 -5.70 15.57 -12.33
N GLY A 205 -5.54 15.45 -13.65
CA GLY A 205 -4.45 16.06 -14.40
C GLY A 205 -3.09 15.45 -14.05
N PRO A 206 -2.75 14.25 -14.55
CA PRO A 206 -1.53 13.52 -14.18
C PRO A 206 -0.24 14.35 -14.26
N ALA A 207 -0.07 15.14 -15.32
CA ALA A 207 1.09 16.03 -15.49
C ALA A 207 1.22 17.08 -14.35
N LYS A 208 0.08 17.60 -13.86
CA LYS A 208 0.05 18.56 -12.76
C LYS A 208 0.43 17.89 -11.44
N VAL A 209 -0.12 16.71 -11.17
CA VAL A 209 0.22 15.92 -9.97
C VAL A 209 1.69 15.52 -9.98
N ALA A 210 2.19 15.00 -11.11
CA ALA A 210 3.61 14.70 -11.31
C ALA A 210 4.50 15.92 -11.06
N GLY A 211 4.12 17.09 -11.57
CA GLY A 211 4.83 18.35 -11.32
C GLY A 211 4.92 18.73 -9.84
N TYR A 212 3.85 18.53 -9.06
CA TYR A 212 3.88 18.76 -7.61
C TYR A 212 4.73 17.75 -6.86
N LEU A 213 4.66 16.47 -7.24
CA LEU A 213 5.50 15.42 -6.66
C LEU A 213 6.99 15.65 -6.97
N GLN A 214 7.30 16.13 -8.18
CA GLN A 214 8.67 16.50 -8.54
C GLN A 214 9.17 17.68 -7.71
N GLN A 215 8.36 18.73 -7.53
CA GLN A 215 8.71 19.85 -6.65
C GLN A 215 9.00 19.39 -5.22
N LEU A 216 8.19 18.46 -4.70
CA LEU A 216 8.43 17.82 -3.40
C LEU A 216 9.76 17.06 -3.38
N ALA A 217 10.01 16.22 -4.39
CA ALA A 217 11.25 15.46 -4.51
C ALA A 217 12.51 16.34 -4.59
N ASP A 218 12.38 17.52 -5.20
CA ASP A 218 13.44 18.51 -5.32
C ASP A 218 13.61 19.37 -4.05
N GLY A 219 12.78 19.17 -3.02
CA GLY A 219 12.77 20.00 -1.81
C GLY A 219 12.29 21.44 -2.04
N ARG A 220 11.60 21.70 -3.15
CA ARG A 220 11.12 23.05 -3.51
C ARG A 220 9.87 23.41 -2.72
N ALA A 221 9.70 24.71 -2.50
CA ALA A 221 8.50 25.23 -1.85
C ALA A 221 7.26 24.90 -2.69
N LEU A 222 6.34 24.24 -2.01
CA LEU A 222 5.02 23.87 -2.47
C LEU A 222 4.19 25.17 -2.70
N PRO A 223 3.47 25.36 -3.83
CA PRO A 223 2.78 26.62 -4.13
C PRO A 223 1.73 27.03 -3.09
N ALA A 224 1.61 28.33 -2.81
CA ALA A 224 0.68 28.88 -1.82
C ALA A 224 -0.81 28.59 -2.10
N SER A 225 -1.15 28.26 -3.35
CA SER A 225 -2.51 27.92 -3.77
C SER A 225 -2.94 26.49 -3.41
N MET A 226 -2.18 25.77 -2.59
CA MET A 226 -2.51 24.39 -2.24
C MET A 226 -3.67 24.28 -1.26
N PRO A 227 -4.39 23.14 -1.29
CA PRO A 227 -5.34 22.80 -0.25
C PRO A 227 -4.71 22.91 1.16
N PRO A 228 -5.42 23.47 2.15
CA PRO A 228 -4.92 23.66 3.52
C PRO A 228 -4.33 22.40 4.17
N LEU A 229 -4.85 21.22 3.79
CA LEU A 229 -4.32 19.93 4.24
C LEU A 229 -2.85 19.73 3.86
N LEU A 230 -2.46 20.04 2.61
CA LEU A 230 -1.08 19.87 2.16
C LEU A 230 -0.13 20.85 2.85
N ALA A 231 -0.60 22.08 3.13
CA ALA A 231 0.17 23.04 3.92
C ALA A 231 0.43 22.54 5.35
N GLN A 232 -0.57 21.90 5.99
CA GLN A 232 -0.42 21.32 7.33
C GLN A 232 0.51 20.10 7.34
N LEU A 233 0.50 19.31 6.27
CA LEU A 233 1.36 18.13 6.13
C LEU A 233 2.79 18.47 5.69
N ALA A 234 3.03 19.66 5.13
CA ALA A 234 4.30 20.03 4.51
C ALA A 234 5.55 19.79 5.39
N PRO A 235 5.60 20.16 6.68
CA PRO A 235 6.78 19.89 7.51
C PRO A 235 7.05 18.38 7.69
N ARG A 236 6.00 17.57 7.78
CA ARG A 236 6.10 16.10 7.91
C ARG A 236 6.45 15.44 6.59
N LEU A 237 5.94 15.96 5.48
CA LEU A 237 6.38 15.54 4.14
C LEU A 237 7.86 15.86 3.94
N GLN A 238 8.33 17.04 4.35
CA GLN A 238 9.76 17.39 4.32
C GLN A 238 10.61 16.44 5.17
N GLN A 239 10.15 16.08 6.37
CA GLN A 239 10.80 15.05 7.19
C GLN A 239 10.87 13.71 6.43
N ALA A 240 9.78 13.25 5.85
CA ALA A 240 9.72 12.00 5.09
C ALA A 240 10.63 12.01 3.84
N LEU A 241 10.75 13.15 3.17
CA LEU A 241 11.61 13.33 2.00
C LEU A 241 13.11 13.28 2.33
N GLY A 242 13.48 13.55 3.58
CA GLY A 242 14.84 13.40 4.08
C GLY A 242 15.24 11.95 4.39
N LEU A 243 14.29 11.02 4.39
CA LEU A 243 14.51 9.62 4.71
C LEU A 243 14.74 8.83 3.39
N PRO A 244 15.94 8.27 3.15
CA PRO A 244 16.32 7.74 1.84
C PRO A 244 15.51 6.52 1.41
N LEU A 245 15.19 5.60 2.32
CA LEU A 245 14.43 4.40 1.99
C LEU A 245 12.95 4.74 1.74
N VAL A 246 12.39 5.70 2.48
CA VAL A 246 11.05 6.24 2.22
C VAL A 246 10.98 6.96 0.89
N ARG A 247 12.00 7.74 0.54
CA ARG A 247 12.08 8.38 -0.77
C ARG A 247 12.06 7.34 -1.88
N TRP A 248 12.88 6.29 -1.76
CA TRP A 248 12.92 5.20 -2.74
C TRP A 248 11.62 4.38 -2.78
N ALA A 249 11.04 4.04 -1.64
CA ALA A 249 9.89 3.13 -1.58
C ALA A 249 8.53 3.83 -1.78
N ILE A 250 8.41 5.12 -1.48
CA ILE A 250 7.12 5.82 -1.52
C ILE A 250 7.14 6.91 -2.58
N LEU A 251 8.09 7.83 -2.52
CA LEU A 251 8.07 9.00 -3.40
C LEU A 251 8.37 8.64 -4.85
N GLU A 252 9.41 7.84 -5.10
CA GLU A 252 9.82 7.48 -6.46
C GLU A 252 8.75 6.68 -7.21
N PRO A 253 8.19 5.57 -6.66
CA PRO A 253 7.05 4.89 -7.25
C PRO A 253 5.87 5.79 -7.55
N LEU A 254 5.53 6.68 -6.61
CA LEU A 254 4.41 7.58 -6.76
C LEU A 254 4.67 8.57 -7.91
N LEU A 255 5.84 9.18 -7.95
CA LEU A 255 6.26 10.09 -9.01
C LEU A 255 6.24 9.39 -10.38
N ARG A 256 6.86 8.21 -10.48
CA ARG A 256 6.90 7.41 -11.73
C ARG A 256 5.51 7.00 -12.20
N THR A 257 4.61 6.68 -11.28
CA THR A 257 3.23 6.32 -11.59
C THR A 257 2.49 7.50 -12.23
N TRP A 258 2.60 8.69 -11.64
CA TRP A 258 1.95 9.90 -12.17
C TRP A 258 2.60 10.42 -13.45
N GLN A 259 3.92 10.39 -13.56
CA GLN A 259 4.66 10.70 -14.80
C GLN A 259 4.32 9.71 -15.91
N GLY A 260 4.28 8.43 -15.59
CA GLY A 260 3.86 7.36 -16.49
C GLY A 260 2.48 7.57 -17.09
N ALA A 261 1.53 8.01 -16.26
CA ALA A 261 0.19 8.35 -16.70
C ALA A 261 0.14 9.65 -17.54
N ALA A 262 1.05 10.59 -17.32
CA ALA A 262 1.14 11.84 -18.06
C ALA A 262 1.78 11.67 -19.45
N ASP A 263 2.90 10.94 -19.49
CA ASP A 263 3.77 10.82 -20.68
C ASP A 263 3.61 9.48 -21.40
N HIS A 264 2.68 8.63 -20.96
CA HIS A 264 2.40 7.31 -21.53
C HIS A 264 3.62 6.38 -21.55
N LEU A 265 4.42 6.40 -20.48
CA LEU A 265 5.64 5.60 -20.39
C LEU A 265 5.34 4.09 -20.26
N ASP A 266 6.32 3.27 -20.62
CA ASP A 266 6.27 1.82 -20.38
C ASP A 266 6.42 1.53 -18.88
N MET A 267 5.32 1.11 -18.25
CA MET A 267 5.28 0.87 -16.80
C MET A 267 6.11 -0.33 -16.36
N ARG A 268 6.33 -1.34 -17.21
CA ARG A 268 7.20 -2.47 -16.87
C ARG A 268 8.64 -1.99 -16.77
N GLN A 269 9.07 -1.21 -17.77
CA GLN A 269 10.41 -0.62 -17.77
C GLN A 269 10.62 0.34 -16.60
N GLN A 270 9.60 1.13 -16.22
CA GLN A 270 9.68 2.01 -15.05
C GLN A 270 9.82 1.22 -13.74
N VAL A 271 9.09 0.10 -13.58
CA VAL A 271 9.22 -0.78 -12.41
C VAL A 271 10.59 -1.45 -12.38
N ALA A 272 11.07 -1.96 -13.51
CA ALA A 272 12.39 -2.56 -13.63
C ALA A 272 13.50 -1.58 -13.22
N ALA A 273 13.47 -0.36 -13.75
CA ALA A 273 14.43 0.69 -13.40
C ALA A 273 14.39 1.05 -11.90
N TRP A 274 13.20 1.10 -11.30
CA TRP A 274 13.05 1.36 -9.87
C TRP A 274 13.59 0.21 -8.99
N LEU A 275 13.30 -1.05 -9.34
CA LEU A 275 13.82 -2.23 -8.64
C LEU A 275 15.34 -2.39 -8.84
N GLY A 276 15.86 -2.03 -10.01
CA GLY A 276 17.30 -1.91 -10.27
C GLY A 276 17.98 -0.90 -9.33
N GLY A 277 17.23 0.12 -8.92
CA GLY A 277 17.62 1.13 -7.95
C GLY A 277 17.51 0.71 -6.48
N ALA A 278 17.05 -0.50 -6.15
CA ALA A 278 16.84 -0.92 -4.76
C ALA A 278 18.10 -0.74 -3.88
N PRO A 279 18.01 -0.08 -2.70
CA PRO A 279 19.15 0.22 -1.84
C PRO A 279 19.58 -0.99 -1.00
N LEU A 280 19.83 -2.11 -1.66
CA LEU A 280 20.25 -3.36 -1.02
C LEU A 280 21.70 -3.30 -0.53
N ASP A 281 22.52 -2.50 -1.20
CA ASP A 281 23.90 -2.16 -0.89
C ASP A 281 24.07 -1.37 0.42
N THR A 282 22.99 -0.77 0.94
CA THR A 282 23.02 -0.10 2.25
C THR A 282 22.79 -1.07 3.41
N LEU A 283 22.41 -2.32 3.12
CA LEU A 283 22.16 -3.34 4.14
C LEU A 283 23.46 -4.08 4.50
N ALA A 284 23.46 -4.69 5.68
CA ALA A 284 24.51 -5.62 6.06
C ALA A 284 24.53 -6.82 5.10
N MET A 285 25.74 -7.18 4.65
CA MET A 285 25.96 -8.38 3.85
C MET A 285 25.48 -9.62 4.63
N PRO A 286 24.78 -10.57 3.98
CA PRO A 286 24.46 -11.85 4.60
C PRO A 286 25.70 -12.60 5.08
N ASP A 287 25.51 -13.50 6.03
CA ASP A 287 26.56 -14.40 6.47
C ASP A 287 27.04 -15.28 5.32
N ALA A 288 28.33 -15.63 5.31
CA ALA A 288 28.93 -16.42 4.23
C ALA A 288 28.20 -17.75 3.98
N ALA A 289 27.57 -18.33 5.02
CA ALA A 289 26.79 -19.56 4.91
C ALA A 289 25.46 -19.41 4.16
N THR A 290 24.81 -18.24 4.22
CA THR A 290 23.51 -17.98 3.56
C THR A 290 23.63 -17.12 2.31
N LEU A 291 24.76 -16.43 2.12
CA LEU A 291 24.99 -15.46 1.05
C LEU A 291 24.60 -15.98 -0.33
N HIS A 292 25.05 -17.17 -0.73
CA HIS A 292 24.74 -17.70 -2.06
C HIS A 292 23.23 -17.93 -2.26
N ALA A 293 22.55 -18.49 -1.26
CA ALA A 293 21.11 -18.73 -1.32
C ALA A 293 20.33 -17.41 -1.37
N GLU A 294 20.68 -16.44 -0.52
CA GLU A 294 20.01 -15.12 -0.51
C GLU A 294 20.20 -14.36 -1.82
N LEU A 295 21.39 -14.44 -2.43
CA LEU A 295 21.66 -13.85 -3.74
C LEU A 295 20.91 -14.57 -4.86
N ALA A 296 20.77 -15.90 -4.81
CA ALA A 296 19.98 -16.65 -5.79
C ALA A 296 18.49 -16.30 -5.71
N ASP A 297 17.96 -16.19 -4.50
CA ASP A 297 16.57 -15.76 -4.26
C ASP A 297 16.33 -14.34 -4.78
N LEU A 298 17.24 -13.41 -4.49
CA LEU A 298 17.20 -12.05 -5.04
C LEU A 298 17.26 -12.03 -6.56
N ALA A 299 18.19 -12.78 -7.16
CA ALA A 299 18.31 -12.88 -8.61
C ALA A 299 17.02 -13.39 -9.25
N SER A 300 16.30 -14.31 -8.57
CA SER A 300 15.03 -14.82 -9.05
C SER A 300 13.90 -13.77 -9.05
N LEU A 301 13.89 -12.85 -8.07
CA LEU A 301 12.92 -11.74 -8.02
C LEU A 301 13.13 -10.72 -9.14
N LEU A 302 14.34 -10.65 -9.70
CA LEU A 302 14.72 -9.74 -10.79
C LEU A 302 14.80 -10.46 -12.14
N ALA A 303 14.46 -11.75 -12.22
CA ALA A 303 14.63 -12.55 -13.44
C ALA A 303 13.78 -12.07 -14.62
N PHE A 304 12.76 -11.24 -14.36
CA PHE A 304 11.91 -10.64 -15.38
C PHE A 304 12.61 -9.53 -16.18
N ASP A 305 13.72 -8.96 -15.68
CA ASP A 305 14.44 -7.87 -16.35
C ASP A 305 15.97 -7.97 -16.11
N ALA A 306 16.72 -8.16 -17.20
CA ALA A 306 18.16 -8.37 -17.14
C ALA A 306 18.95 -7.10 -16.73
N ASP A 307 18.47 -5.91 -17.11
CA ASP A 307 19.14 -4.65 -16.83
C ASP A 307 19.00 -4.29 -15.34
N ALA A 308 17.82 -4.49 -14.77
CA ALA A 308 17.59 -4.33 -13.32
C ALA A 308 18.46 -5.30 -12.52
N ARG A 309 18.52 -6.57 -12.94
CA ARG A 309 19.36 -7.61 -12.33
C ARG A 309 20.84 -7.25 -12.36
N SER A 310 21.35 -6.83 -13.52
CA SER A 310 22.75 -6.40 -13.70
C SER A 310 23.10 -5.17 -12.87
N THR A 311 22.20 -4.17 -12.84
CA THR A 311 22.38 -2.94 -12.05
C THR A 311 22.50 -3.24 -10.56
N VAL A 312 21.62 -4.11 -10.02
CA VAL A 312 21.69 -4.53 -8.62
C VAL A 312 22.97 -5.28 -8.34
N GLY A 313 23.34 -6.24 -9.20
CA GLY A 313 24.58 -6.99 -9.03
C GLY A 313 25.81 -6.11 -8.98
N ALA A 314 25.95 -5.15 -9.91
CA ALA A 314 27.09 -4.24 -9.95
C ALA A 314 27.25 -3.41 -8.66
N ARG A 315 26.13 -2.95 -8.09
CA ARG A 315 26.13 -2.21 -6.82
C ARG A 315 26.47 -3.10 -5.64
N LEU A 316 25.93 -4.31 -5.58
CA LEU A 316 26.27 -5.28 -4.55
C LEU A 316 27.74 -5.70 -4.62
N ALA A 317 28.31 -5.88 -5.81
CA ALA A 317 29.73 -6.20 -5.98
C ALA A 317 30.63 -5.07 -5.45
N ALA A 318 30.23 -3.80 -5.67
CA ALA A 318 30.95 -2.65 -5.15
C ALA A 318 30.84 -2.53 -3.62
N ALA A 319 29.66 -2.78 -3.05
CA ALA A 319 29.42 -2.70 -1.62
C ALA A 319 30.00 -3.90 -0.84
N TRP A 320 29.97 -5.09 -1.45
CA TRP A 320 30.37 -6.37 -0.86
C TRP A 320 31.40 -7.08 -1.73
N PRO A 321 32.66 -6.59 -1.81
CA PRO A 321 33.69 -7.18 -2.69
C PRO A 321 33.93 -8.68 -2.46
N ALA A 322 33.78 -9.16 -1.22
CA ALA A 322 33.91 -10.57 -0.86
C ALA A 322 32.82 -11.49 -1.48
N SER A 323 31.73 -10.92 -2.01
CA SER A 323 30.62 -11.65 -2.61
C SER A 323 30.74 -11.84 -4.12
N ALA A 324 31.80 -11.31 -4.76
CA ALA A 324 31.95 -11.30 -6.22
C ALA A 324 31.77 -12.68 -6.87
N GLU A 325 32.39 -13.72 -6.29
CA GLU A 325 32.24 -15.09 -6.81
C GLU A 325 30.78 -15.58 -6.66
N ALA A 326 30.13 -15.28 -5.53
CA ALA A 326 28.75 -15.68 -5.29
C ALA A 326 27.77 -14.97 -6.23
N LEU A 327 27.96 -13.67 -6.48
CA LEU A 327 27.20 -12.87 -7.44
C LEU A 327 27.32 -13.41 -8.87
N ALA A 328 28.54 -13.77 -9.28
CA ALA A 328 28.79 -14.30 -10.63
C ALA A 328 28.27 -15.73 -10.82
N ARG A 329 28.09 -16.52 -9.74
CA ARG A 329 27.46 -17.84 -9.79
C ARG A 329 25.95 -17.80 -9.97
N VAL A 330 25.31 -16.69 -9.61
CA VAL A 330 23.86 -16.48 -9.73
C VAL A 330 23.53 -15.46 -10.82
N ASP A 331 24.42 -15.26 -11.78
CA ASP A 331 24.35 -14.30 -12.90
C ASP A 331 23.80 -12.90 -12.49
N LEU A 332 24.21 -12.39 -11.32
CA LEU A 332 23.97 -11.00 -10.94
C LEU A 332 25.08 -10.08 -11.48
N CYS A 333 26.29 -10.61 -11.66
CA CYS A 333 27.40 -9.93 -12.33
C CYS A 333 28.04 -10.82 -13.38
N GLU A 334 28.62 -10.21 -14.40
CA GLU A 334 29.55 -10.91 -15.30
C GLU A 334 30.75 -11.41 -14.49
N ARG A 335 31.21 -12.64 -14.76
CA ARG A 335 32.49 -13.13 -14.21
C ARG A 335 33.60 -12.25 -14.74
N GLN A 336 34.24 -11.48 -13.87
CA GLN A 336 35.57 -10.96 -14.18
C GLN A 336 36.49 -12.17 -14.32
N THR A 337 36.98 -12.36 -15.55
CA THR A 337 37.93 -13.42 -15.91
C THR A 337 39.36 -12.96 -15.68
#